data_AF-A0A2Z5R3V8-F1
#
_entry.id   AF-A0A2Z5R3V8-F1
#
_cell.length_a   1.000
_cell.length_b   1.000
_cell.length_c   1.000
_cell.angle_alpha   90.00
_cell.angle_beta   90.00
_cell.angle_gamma   90.00
#
_symmetry.space_group_name_H-M   'P 1'
#
loop_
_entity.id
_entity.type
_entity.pdbx_description
1 polymer ?
#
loop_
_entity_poly.entity_id
_entity_poly.type
_entity_poly.pdbx_seq_one_letter_code
_entity_poly.pdbx_strand_id
1 'polypeptide(L)'
;MCEPLPAVQRTWRRITVPQKPLNADFERIYGNYYVAWAVHEEQPVTTETPFEQAALLVDSVRAEYESRDTEQRELPAMRAVIQWYAWLTQNNPDIFAAHMMPAVKGAKFAKVIHGMEPALEAFEHAHQVLGEPSYSFLAYAASAAERQYRSATAQALAALADRDMLDTGMFAAELGWMLQGEYVIVGRVIETLQDAASISPLAGWRVCQVLQGLLPVVGELNRGGALVQLLAQLAGEYGVSVEIPEVLRPKMKGSTVLAKNLRALSALSPCSTELARQAQEQALAISDEE
;
A
#
# COMPACT_ATOMS: atom_id res chain seq x y z
N MET A 1 6.00 33.43 3.24
CA MET A 1 4.92 32.42 3.17
C MET A 1 5.56 31.10 3.55
N CYS A 2 4.89 30.24 4.31
CA CYS A 2 5.41 28.89 4.54
C CYS A 2 5.20 28.08 3.26
N GLU A 3 6.28 27.53 2.71
CA GLU A 3 6.25 26.64 1.56
C GLU A 3 6.48 25.20 2.03
N PRO A 4 5.95 24.19 1.31
CA PRO A 4 6.25 22.79 1.60
C PRO A 4 7.74 22.50 1.41
N LEU A 5 8.25 21.46 2.08
CA LEU A 5 9.65 21.06 1.94
C LEU A 5 9.94 20.65 0.49
N PRO A 6 11.12 20.97 -0.05
CA PRO A 6 11.49 20.59 -1.40
C PRO A 6 11.55 19.06 -1.53
N ALA A 7 11.27 18.54 -2.73
CA ALA A 7 11.40 17.12 -3.01
C ALA A 7 12.85 16.65 -2.85
N VAL A 8 13.06 15.51 -2.19
CA VAL A 8 14.38 14.90 -1.98
C VAL A 8 14.35 13.45 -2.46
N GLN A 9 15.27 13.12 -3.36
CA GLN A 9 15.46 11.75 -3.82
C GLN A 9 16.24 10.94 -2.80
N ARG A 10 15.76 9.73 -2.50
CA ARG A 10 16.32 8.85 -1.47
C ARG A 10 16.41 7.42 -2.00
N THR A 11 17.47 6.71 -1.60
CA THR A 11 17.55 5.26 -1.79
C THR A 11 17.06 4.59 -0.51
N TRP A 12 15.88 3.97 -0.61
CA TRP A 12 15.23 3.33 0.52
C TRP A 12 15.83 1.96 0.82
N ARG A 13 15.92 1.67 2.11
CA ARG A 13 16.25 0.34 2.62
C ARG A 13 15.19 -0.08 3.62
N ARG A 14 14.54 -1.20 3.30
CA ARG A 14 13.62 -1.85 4.22
C ARG A 14 14.37 -2.48 5.38
N ILE A 15 13.83 -2.29 6.57
CA ILE A 15 14.31 -2.92 7.79
C ILE A 15 13.16 -3.72 8.38
N THR A 16 13.32 -5.04 8.43
CA THR A 16 12.50 -5.88 9.30
C THR A 16 13.14 -5.86 10.68
N VAL A 17 12.42 -5.32 11.66
CA VAL A 17 12.92 -5.28 13.04
C VAL A 17 12.29 -6.43 13.82
N PRO A 18 13.05 -7.50 14.12
CA PRO A 18 12.60 -8.51 15.07
C PRO A 18 12.66 -7.90 16.46
N GLN A 19 11.57 -7.90 17.20
CA GLN A 19 11.57 -7.39 18.56
C GLN A 19 11.08 -8.46 19.51
N LYS A 20 11.82 -8.67 20.62
CA LYS A 20 11.24 -9.31 21.80
C LYS A 20 10.05 -8.44 22.19
N PRO A 21 8.84 -9.01 22.34
CA PRO A 21 7.70 -8.22 22.72
C PRO A 21 8.02 -7.50 24.03
N LEU A 22 8.02 -6.16 24.01
CA LEU A 22 8.24 -5.34 25.20
C LEU A 22 7.17 -5.64 26.25
N ASN A 23 5.95 -5.96 25.78
CA ASN A 23 4.83 -6.45 26.56
C ASN A 23 3.84 -7.21 25.65
N ALA A 24 2.80 -7.83 26.26
CA ALA A 24 1.79 -8.61 25.55
C ALA A 24 0.93 -7.77 24.59
N ASP A 25 0.71 -6.48 24.88
CA ASP A 25 -0.01 -5.59 23.97
C ASP A 25 0.80 -5.28 22.72
N PHE A 26 2.11 -5.10 22.87
CA PHE A 26 3.05 -4.92 21.77
C PHE A 26 3.12 -6.19 20.91
N GLU A 27 3.22 -7.37 21.52
CA GLU A 27 3.17 -8.65 20.79
C GLU A 27 1.88 -8.81 20.00
N ARG A 28 0.75 -8.42 20.59
CA ARG A 28 -0.56 -8.49 19.95
C ARG A 28 -0.66 -7.55 18.75
N ILE A 29 -0.13 -6.33 18.84
CA ILE A 29 -0.30 -5.28 17.84
C ILE A 29 0.76 -5.35 16.74
N TYR A 30 1.98 -5.73 17.09
CA TYR A 30 3.10 -5.77 16.15
C TYR A 30 3.44 -7.18 15.70
N GLY A 31 3.02 -8.21 16.43
CA GLY A 31 3.61 -9.54 16.30
C GLY A 31 5.08 -9.51 16.75
N ASN A 32 5.87 -10.44 16.23
CA ASN A 32 7.30 -10.51 16.52
C ASN A 32 8.15 -9.55 15.67
N TYR A 33 7.53 -8.78 14.76
CA TYR A 33 8.24 -7.96 13.79
C TYR A 33 7.40 -6.82 13.21
N TYR A 34 8.06 -5.69 12.97
CA TYR A 34 7.49 -4.58 12.20
C TYR A 34 8.42 -4.18 11.04
N VAL A 35 7.87 -3.38 10.12
CA VAL A 35 8.60 -2.81 8.99
C VAL A 35 8.94 -1.37 9.35
N ALA A 36 10.21 -1.02 9.25
CA ALA A 36 10.68 0.36 9.26
C ALA A 36 11.47 0.62 7.98
N TRP A 37 11.61 1.89 7.64
CA TRP A 37 12.37 2.35 6.50
C TRP A 37 13.57 3.16 6.96
N ALA A 38 14.70 2.96 6.30
CA ALA A 38 15.90 3.75 6.49
C ALA A 38 16.43 4.21 5.14
N VAL A 39 17.24 5.26 5.18
CA VAL A 39 17.98 5.76 4.02
C VAL A 39 19.46 5.41 4.20
N HIS A 40 20.12 4.96 3.12
CA HIS A 40 21.56 4.71 3.15
C HIS A 40 22.34 6.00 3.49
N GLU A 41 23.32 5.91 4.39
CA GLU A 41 24.19 7.02 4.81
C GLU A 41 23.49 8.22 5.48
N GLU A 42 22.25 8.06 5.96
CA GLU A 42 21.58 9.10 6.72
C GLU A 42 22.26 9.32 8.07
N GLN A 43 22.57 10.58 8.39
CA GLN A 43 23.12 10.96 9.69
C GLN A 43 22.00 11.27 10.68
N PRO A 44 22.16 10.91 11.97
CA PRO A 44 21.15 11.14 12.98
C PRO A 44 20.94 12.65 13.22
N VAL A 45 19.73 13.01 13.62
CA VAL A 45 19.39 14.38 14.05
C VAL A 45 20.28 14.76 15.24
N THR A 46 20.95 15.91 15.13
CA THR A 46 21.69 16.56 16.22
C THR A 46 20.99 17.82 16.68
N THR A 47 21.40 18.39 17.81
CA THR A 47 20.89 19.69 18.30
C THR A 47 21.18 20.85 17.34
N GLU A 48 22.12 20.67 16.41
CA GLU A 48 22.50 21.65 15.39
C GLU A 48 21.75 21.45 14.06
N THR A 49 20.99 20.35 13.92
CA THR A 49 20.26 20.05 12.69
C THR A 49 19.07 20.99 12.56
N PRO A 50 18.96 21.77 11.46
CA PRO A 50 17.81 22.63 11.21
C PRO A 50 16.51 21.83 11.15
N PHE A 51 15.40 22.45 11.53
CA PHE A 51 14.08 21.78 11.58
C PHE A 51 13.70 21.18 10.22
N GLU A 52 13.90 21.92 9.13
CA GLU A 52 13.56 21.49 7.77
C GLU A 52 14.34 20.25 7.36
N GLN A 53 15.60 20.16 7.76
CA GLN A 53 16.43 18.98 7.53
C GLN A 53 15.98 17.83 8.43
N ALA A 54 15.78 18.08 9.73
CA ALA A 54 15.35 17.07 10.68
C ALA A 54 14.00 16.44 10.31
N ALA A 55 13.06 17.23 9.78
CA ALA A 55 11.75 16.79 9.33
C ALA A 55 11.79 15.82 8.14
N LEU A 56 12.93 15.73 7.43
CA LEU A 56 13.15 14.82 6.31
C LEU A 56 13.98 13.58 6.68
N LEU A 57 14.47 13.48 7.92
CA LEU A 57 15.29 12.36 8.39
C LEU A 57 14.41 11.29 9.04
N VAL A 58 14.59 10.04 8.63
CA VAL A 58 13.77 8.89 9.07
C VAL A 58 14.50 7.98 10.06
N ASP A 59 15.81 8.19 10.30
CA ASP A 59 16.63 7.36 11.19
C ASP A 59 16.03 7.18 12.60
N SER A 60 15.45 8.25 13.16
CA SER A 60 14.89 8.20 14.52
C SER A 60 13.59 7.39 14.62
N VAL A 61 12.86 7.19 13.50
CA VAL A 61 11.55 6.52 13.48
C VAL A 61 11.64 5.12 14.07
N ARG A 62 12.74 4.40 13.80
CA ARG A 62 12.94 3.06 14.35
C ARG A 62 13.10 3.08 15.88
N ALA A 63 13.85 4.04 16.42
CA ALA A 63 14.08 4.14 17.86
C ALA A 63 12.80 4.60 18.60
N GLU A 64 11.97 5.41 17.94
CA GLU A 64 10.75 6.02 18.48
C GLU A 64 9.47 5.27 18.09
N TYR A 65 9.59 4.07 17.51
CA TYR A 65 8.46 3.38 16.89
C TYR A 65 7.29 3.17 17.87
N GLU A 66 7.60 2.72 19.10
CA GLU A 66 6.59 2.47 20.14
C GLU A 66 5.97 3.75 20.69
N SER A 67 6.78 4.79 20.94
CA SER A 67 6.27 6.06 21.45
C SER A 67 5.37 6.73 20.43
N ARG A 68 5.74 6.69 19.14
CA ARG A 68 4.94 7.25 18.03
C ARG A 68 3.58 6.57 17.90
N ASP A 69 3.52 5.25 17.95
CA ASP A 69 2.22 4.55 17.94
C ASP A 69 1.36 4.89 19.15
N THR A 70 1.97 4.87 20.35
CA THR A 70 1.25 5.19 21.59
C THR A 70 0.65 6.59 21.51
N GLU A 71 1.44 7.58 21.13
CA GLU A 71 0.98 8.96 20.95
C GLU A 71 -0.16 9.06 19.93
N GLN A 72 -0.03 8.39 18.78
CA GLN A 72 -1.07 8.40 17.75
C GLN A 72 -2.36 7.68 18.17
N ARG A 73 -2.30 6.75 19.12
CA ARG A 73 -3.49 6.06 19.65
C ARG A 73 -4.15 6.81 20.80
N GLU A 74 -3.38 7.57 21.57
CA GLU A 74 -3.85 8.19 22.81
C GLU A 74 -4.11 9.69 22.71
N LEU A 75 -3.45 10.40 21.78
CA LEU A 75 -3.49 11.86 21.71
C LEU A 75 -4.30 12.36 20.50
N PRO A 76 -5.53 12.87 20.70
CA PRO A 76 -6.33 13.45 19.62
C PRO A 76 -5.65 14.60 18.87
N ALA A 77 -4.75 15.33 19.54
CA ALA A 77 -3.94 16.39 18.95
C ALA A 77 -3.09 15.91 17.76
N MET A 78 -2.76 14.61 17.70
CA MET A 78 -2.00 14.04 16.59
C MET A 78 -2.70 14.19 15.24
N ARG A 79 -4.03 14.31 15.20
CA ARG A 79 -4.74 14.61 13.95
C ARG A 79 -4.20 15.89 13.29
N ALA A 80 -4.08 16.97 14.06
CA ALA A 80 -3.61 18.25 13.53
C ALA A 80 -2.13 18.17 13.16
N VAL A 81 -1.30 17.54 14.00
CA VAL A 81 0.13 17.37 13.74
C VAL A 81 0.37 16.61 12.44
N ILE A 82 -0.35 15.51 12.21
CA ILE A 82 -0.20 14.69 11.01
C ILE A 82 -0.73 15.42 9.77
N GLN A 83 -1.83 16.17 9.89
CA GLN A 83 -2.31 16.99 8.78
C GLN A 83 -1.29 18.06 8.37
N TRP A 84 -0.69 18.75 9.34
CA TRP A 84 0.38 19.72 9.09
C TRP A 84 1.62 19.07 8.50
N TYR A 85 2.02 17.91 9.02
CA TYR A 85 3.19 17.19 8.52
C TYR A 85 2.97 16.67 7.10
N ALA A 86 1.79 16.11 6.81
CA ALA A 86 1.40 15.69 5.47
C ALA A 86 1.50 16.84 4.45
N TRP A 87 1.00 18.03 4.80
CA TRP A 87 1.15 19.22 3.97
C TRP A 87 2.62 19.64 3.82
N LEU A 88 3.38 19.63 4.91
CA LEU A 88 4.80 20.00 4.91
C LEU A 88 5.63 19.08 4.01
N THR A 89 5.31 17.79 3.99
CA THR A 89 6.00 16.75 3.19
C THR A 89 5.22 16.33 1.95
N GLN A 90 4.31 17.16 1.42
CA GLN A 90 3.51 16.78 0.24
C GLN A 90 4.37 16.48 -1.01
N ASN A 91 5.55 17.10 -1.10
CA ASN A 91 6.56 16.82 -2.12
C ASN A 91 7.44 15.60 -1.80
N ASN A 92 7.24 14.94 -0.65
CA ASN A 92 8.03 13.82 -0.14
C ASN A 92 7.13 12.73 0.49
N PRO A 93 6.19 12.12 -0.25
CA PRO A 93 5.21 11.16 0.28
C PRO A 93 5.87 9.92 0.88
N ASP A 94 7.02 9.48 0.37
CA ASP A 94 7.73 8.33 0.94
C ASP A 94 8.37 8.63 2.30
N ILE A 95 8.83 9.87 2.52
CA ILE A 95 9.30 10.32 3.83
C ILE A 95 8.12 10.35 4.80
N PHE A 96 7.01 10.95 4.37
CA PHE A 96 5.77 10.94 5.15
C PHE A 96 5.35 9.51 5.53
N ALA A 97 5.30 8.60 4.56
CA ALA A 97 4.95 7.20 4.76
C ALA A 97 5.89 6.51 5.75
N ALA A 98 7.20 6.72 5.61
CA ALA A 98 8.22 6.16 6.51
C ALA A 98 7.98 6.60 7.97
N HIS A 99 7.68 7.87 8.21
CA HIS A 99 7.33 8.37 9.55
C HIS A 99 6.01 7.83 10.07
N MET A 100 5.07 7.51 9.19
CA MET A 100 3.73 7.01 9.53
C MET A 100 3.66 5.48 9.68
N MET A 101 4.75 4.75 9.44
CA MET A 101 4.81 3.30 9.60
C MET A 101 4.32 2.79 10.97
N PRO A 102 4.68 3.42 12.11
CA PRO A 102 4.13 3.04 13.42
C PRO A 102 2.60 3.06 13.46
N ALA A 103 1.98 4.19 13.12
CA ALA A 103 0.52 4.35 13.11
C ALA A 103 -0.19 3.35 12.20
N VAL A 104 0.24 3.26 10.94
CA VAL A 104 -0.47 2.46 9.93
C VAL A 104 -0.35 0.97 10.23
N LYS A 105 0.75 0.53 10.85
CA LYS A 105 0.88 -0.82 11.38
C LYS A 105 -0.12 -1.05 12.52
N GLY A 106 -0.22 -0.12 13.46
CA GLY A 106 -1.19 -0.16 14.56
C GLY A 106 -2.63 -0.30 14.08
N ALA A 107 -2.99 0.32 12.95
CA ALA A 107 -4.31 0.25 12.32
C ALA A 107 -4.78 -1.17 11.96
N LYS A 108 -3.87 -2.15 11.87
CA LYS A 108 -4.21 -3.57 11.67
C LYS A 108 -5.12 -4.13 12.78
N PHE A 109 -4.98 -3.60 14.00
CA PHE A 109 -5.67 -4.09 15.20
C PHE A 109 -6.39 -3.00 16.00
N ALA A 110 -5.87 -1.78 15.99
CA ALA A 110 -6.46 -0.66 16.72
C ALA A 110 -7.71 -0.10 16.01
N LYS A 111 -8.68 0.33 16.81
CA LYS A 111 -9.90 0.98 16.30
C LYS A 111 -9.67 2.46 15.96
N VAL A 112 -8.79 3.11 16.71
CA VAL A 112 -8.53 4.55 16.56
C VAL A 112 -7.04 4.76 16.38
N ILE A 113 -6.68 5.47 15.31
CA ILE A 113 -5.35 5.99 15.04
C ILE A 113 -5.56 7.45 14.67
N HIS A 114 -5.22 8.37 15.58
CA HIS A 114 -5.38 9.79 15.37
C HIS A 114 -4.48 10.25 14.22
N GLY A 115 -5.08 10.94 13.24
CA GLY A 115 -4.40 11.40 12.03
C GLY A 115 -4.30 10.37 10.89
N MET A 116 -4.86 9.18 11.03
CA MET A 116 -4.91 8.20 9.92
C MET A 116 -5.71 8.70 8.71
N GLU A 117 -6.84 9.39 8.96
CA GLU A 117 -7.65 10.00 7.90
C GLU A 117 -6.88 11.06 7.09
N PRO A 118 -6.32 12.13 7.69
CA PRO A 118 -5.54 13.11 6.91
C PRO A 118 -4.28 12.49 6.30
N ALA A 119 -3.73 11.42 6.87
CA ALA A 119 -2.63 10.69 6.24
C ALA A 119 -3.05 9.98 4.95
N LEU A 120 -4.23 9.35 4.91
CA LEU A 120 -4.76 8.72 3.69
C LEU A 120 -5.18 9.76 2.65
N GLU A 121 -5.80 10.86 3.10
CA GLU A 121 -6.14 12.00 2.24
C GLU A 121 -4.90 12.59 1.57
N ALA A 122 -3.74 12.59 2.24
CA ALA A 122 -2.49 13.05 1.63
C ALA A 122 -2.07 12.22 0.41
N PHE A 123 -2.30 10.91 0.43
CA PHE A 123 -2.02 10.04 -0.72
C PHE A 123 -3.04 10.18 -1.84
N GLU A 124 -4.30 10.47 -1.51
CA GLU A 124 -5.33 10.80 -2.51
C GLU A 124 -4.96 12.05 -3.32
N HIS A 125 -4.29 13.01 -2.69
CA HIS A 125 -3.81 14.25 -3.30
C HIS A 125 -2.35 14.19 -3.76
N ALA A 126 -1.70 13.03 -3.75
CA ALA A 126 -0.34 12.92 -4.23
C ALA A 126 -0.27 13.15 -5.76
N HIS A 127 0.73 13.92 -6.18
CA HIS A 127 0.98 14.28 -7.59
C HIS A 127 2.34 13.76 -8.08
N GLN A 128 2.83 12.70 -7.46
CA GLN A 128 4.06 12.03 -7.88
C GLN A 128 3.92 10.52 -7.70
N VAL A 129 4.65 9.78 -8.53
CA VAL A 129 4.76 8.32 -8.41
C VAL A 129 5.35 7.99 -7.05
N LEU A 130 4.71 7.05 -6.36
CA LEU A 130 5.07 6.64 -5.01
C LEU A 130 6.21 5.62 -5.02
N GLY A 131 7.01 5.62 -3.95
CA GLY A 131 8.04 4.63 -3.70
C GLY A 131 7.60 3.52 -2.74
N GLU A 132 8.54 2.62 -2.42
CA GLU A 132 8.29 1.47 -1.55
C GLU A 132 7.70 1.83 -0.17
N PRO A 133 8.13 2.90 0.54
CA PRO A 133 7.55 3.24 1.83
C PRO A 133 6.07 3.57 1.77
N SER A 134 5.66 4.36 0.77
CA SER A 134 4.26 4.70 0.54
C SER A 134 3.43 3.47 0.19
N TYR A 135 3.97 2.55 -0.61
CA TYR A 135 3.29 1.30 -0.91
C TYR A 135 3.17 0.37 0.31
N SER A 136 4.18 0.30 1.19
CA SER A 136 4.03 -0.42 2.46
C SER A 136 2.92 0.18 3.33
N PHE A 137 2.86 1.52 3.39
CA PHE A 137 1.82 2.23 4.13
C PHE A 137 0.43 1.87 3.58
N LEU A 138 0.22 2.00 2.27
CA LEU A 138 -1.06 1.68 1.63
C LEU A 138 -1.43 0.21 1.79
N ALA A 139 -0.47 -0.72 1.72
CA ALA A 139 -0.70 -2.14 1.98
C ALA A 139 -1.14 -2.41 3.43
N TYR A 140 -0.52 -1.77 4.43
CA TYR A 140 -0.99 -1.86 5.81
C TYR A 140 -2.39 -1.28 5.98
N ALA A 141 -2.65 -0.09 5.44
CA ALA A 141 -3.93 0.60 5.53
C ALA A 141 -5.06 -0.20 4.86
N ALA A 142 -4.78 -0.86 3.73
CA ALA A 142 -5.69 -1.79 3.06
C ALA A 142 -6.04 -3.01 3.93
N SER A 143 -5.24 -3.30 4.96
CA SER A 143 -5.48 -4.39 5.90
C SER A 143 -6.02 -3.93 7.27
N ALA A 144 -6.30 -2.64 7.42
CA ALA A 144 -6.74 -2.04 8.68
C ALA A 144 -8.01 -2.72 9.24
N ALA A 145 -8.11 -2.77 10.57
CA ALA A 145 -9.26 -3.33 11.27
C ALA A 145 -10.55 -2.59 10.94
N GLU A 146 -10.49 -1.26 10.98
CA GLU A 146 -11.63 -0.41 10.71
C GLU A 146 -11.92 -0.27 9.22
N ARG A 147 -13.19 -0.44 8.86
CA ARG A 147 -13.65 -0.35 7.47
C ARG A 147 -13.43 1.05 6.89
N GLN A 148 -13.52 2.10 7.72
CA GLN A 148 -13.32 3.48 7.26
C GLN A 148 -11.92 3.70 6.69
N TYR A 149 -10.86 3.16 7.32
CA TYR A 149 -9.49 3.29 6.81
C TYR A 149 -9.30 2.48 5.54
N ARG A 150 -9.92 1.30 5.44
CA ARG A 150 -9.91 0.51 4.19
C ARG A 150 -10.60 1.25 3.05
N SER A 151 -11.76 1.85 3.31
CA SER A 151 -12.49 2.66 2.32
C SER A 151 -11.67 3.86 1.85
N ALA A 152 -11.03 4.58 2.77
CA ALA A 152 -10.15 5.70 2.42
C ALA A 152 -8.89 5.23 1.68
N THR A 153 -8.37 4.04 1.98
CA THR A 153 -7.26 3.44 1.22
C THR A 153 -7.70 3.09 -0.20
N ALA A 154 -8.91 2.56 -0.38
CA ALA A 154 -9.47 2.28 -1.70
C ALA A 154 -9.61 3.57 -2.55
N GLN A 155 -10.07 4.65 -1.92
CA GLN A 155 -10.14 5.97 -2.56
C GLN A 155 -8.76 6.49 -2.95
N ALA A 156 -7.77 6.41 -2.06
CA ALA A 156 -6.40 6.82 -2.36
C ALA A 156 -5.81 6.00 -3.53
N LEU A 157 -6.01 4.68 -3.55
CA LEU A 157 -5.54 3.83 -4.65
C LEU A 157 -6.21 4.18 -5.99
N ALA A 158 -7.53 4.44 -5.98
CA ALA A 158 -8.24 4.85 -7.18
C ALA A 158 -7.81 6.25 -7.66
N ALA A 159 -7.63 7.22 -6.76
CA ALA A 159 -7.16 8.55 -7.11
C ALA A 159 -5.73 8.53 -7.68
N LEU A 160 -4.85 7.70 -7.13
CA LEU A 160 -3.51 7.49 -7.69
C LEU A 160 -3.58 6.85 -9.09
N ALA A 161 -4.48 5.89 -9.31
CA ALA A 161 -4.69 5.28 -10.63
C ALA A 161 -5.24 6.29 -11.65
N ASP A 162 -6.22 7.10 -11.25
CA ASP A 162 -6.88 8.12 -12.08
C ASP A 162 -5.97 9.32 -12.39
N ARG A 163 -4.80 9.42 -11.77
CA ARG A 163 -3.76 10.43 -12.05
C ARG A 163 -2.49 9.83 -12.65
N ASP A 164 -2.49 8.55 -12.99
CA ASP A 164 -1.31 7.80 -13.44
C ASP A 164 -0.12 7.81 -12.46
N MET A 165 -0.39 7.97 -11.15
CA MET A 165 0.62 7.98 -10.08
C MET A 165 0.79 6.61 -9.40
N LEU A 166 -0.01 5.62 -9.79
CA LEU A 166 0.06 4.25 -9.27
C LEU A 166 0.97 3.35 -10.14
N ASP A 167 2.21 3.16 -9.72
CA ASP A 167 3.08 2.09 -10.24
C ASP A 167 2.57 0.73 -9.74
N THR A 168 1.84 0.04 -10.63
CA THR A 168 1.22 -1.25 -10.33
C THR A 168 2.24 -2.37 -10.12
N GLY A 169 3.42 -2.28 -10.74
CA GLY A 169 4.50 -3.26 -10.59
C GLY A 169 5.19 -3.14 -9.24
N MET A 170 5.54 -1.91 -8.84
CA MET A 170 6.16 -1.65 -7.54
C MET A 170 5.18 -1.96 -6.40
N PHE A 171 3.91 -1.56 -6.53
CA PHE A 171 2.91 -1.89 -5.51
C PHE A 171 2.69 -3.40 -5.39
N ALA A 172 2.62 -4.13 -6.52
CA ALA A 172 2.49 -5.59 -6.49
C ALA A 172 3.70 -6.27 -5.83
N ALA A 173 4.92 -5.82 -6.13
CA ALA A 173 6.13 -6.35 -5.51
C ALA A 173 6.11 -6.13 -3.99
N GLU A 174 5.75 -4.92 -3.56
CA GLU A 174 5.68 -4.57 -2.14
C GLU A 174 4.60 -5.38 -1.40
N LEU A 175 3.38 -5.37 -1.95
CA LEU A 175 2.26 -6.09 -1.39
C LEU A 175 2.53 -7.60 -1.35
N GLY A 176 3.18 -8.16 -2.37
CA GLY A 176 3.58 -9.56 -2.43
C GLY A 176 4.52 -9.94 -1.30
N TRP A 177 5.57 -9.15 -1.06
CA TRP A 177 6.48 -9.35 0.07
C TRP A 177 5.75 -9.27 1.41
N MET A 178 4.86 -8.29 1.58
CA MET A 178 4.10 -8.11 2.81
C MET A 178 3.10 -9.25 3.08
N LEU A 179 2.49 -9.80 2.02
CA LEU A 179 1.60 -10.97 2.10
C LEU A 179 2.37 -12.22 2.49
N GLN A 180 3.56 -12.45 1.91
CA GLN A 180 4.42 -13.59 2.23
C GLN A 180 4.90 -13.57 3.68
N GLY A 181 5.22 -12.38 4.21
CA GLY A 181 5.60 -12.20 5.61
C GLY A 181 4.43 -12.06 6.60
N GLU A 182 3.19 -12.23 6.14
CA GLU A 182 1.95 -12.09 6.93
C GLU A 182 1.81 -10.74 7.66
N TYR A 183 2.45 -9.70 7.10
CA TYR A 183 2.38 -8.35 7.65
C TYR A 183 0.96 -7.80 7.55
N VAL A 184 0.24 -8.13 6.48
CA VAL A 184 -1.13 -7.70 6.16
C VAL A 184 -2.13 -8.87 6.23
N ILE A 185 -3.41 -8.57 6.41
CA ILE A 185 -4.50 -9.56 6.42
C ILE A 185 -5.10 -9.66 5.02
N VAL A 186 -4.82 -10.79 4.35
CA VAL A 186 -5.17 -11.03 2.94
C VAL A 186 -6.64 -10.74 2.62
N GLY A 187 -7.58 -11.19 3.45
CA GLY A 187 -9.01 -10.99 3.21
C GLY A 187 -9.41 -9.51 3.17
N ARG A 188 -8.83 -8.69 4.05
CA ARG A 188 -9.10 -7.25 4.12
C ARG A 188 -8.46 -6.49 2.96
N VAL A 189 -7.27 -6.92 2.55
CA VAL A 189 -6.61 -6.40 1.34
C VAL A 189 -7.46 -6.68 0.11
N ILE A 190 -7.99 -7.91 -0.05
CA ILE A 190 -8.88 -8.26 -1.16
C ILE A 190 -10.12 -7.35 -1.18
N GLU A 191 -10.79 -7.16 -0.03
CA GLU A 191 -11.93 -6.24 0.08
C GLU A 191 -11.56 -4.83 -0.38
N THR A 192 -10.43 -4.30 0.09
CA THR A 192 -9.97 -2.94 -0.27
C THR A 192 -9.65 -2.81 -1.76
N LEU A 193 -8.98 -3.80 -2.35
CA LEU A 193 -8.66 -3.81 -3.79
C LEU A 193 -9.93 -3.91 -4.63
N GLN A 194 -10.91 -4.71 -4.22
CA GLN A 194 -12.21 -4.78 -4.88
C GLN A 194 -12.97 -3.45 -4.79
N ASP A 195 -12.97 -2.81 -3.62
CA ASP A 195 -13.59 -1.50 -3.43
C ASP A 195 -12.91 -0.45 -4.35
N ALA A 196 -11.56 -0.43 -4.40
CA ALA A 196 -10.80 0.47 -5.28
C ALA A 196 -11.12 0.24 -6.75
N ALA A 197 -11.19 -1.03 -7.17
CA ALA A 197 -11.51 -1.41 -8.55
C ALA A 197 -12.92 -1.00 -8.99
N SER A 198 -13.81 -0.74 -8.03
CA SER A 198 -15.20 -0.36 -8.29
C SER A 198 -15.41 1.16 -8.37
N ILE A 199 -14.39 1.97 -8.08
CA ILE A 199 -14.48 3.44 -8.06
C ILE A 199 -14.45 4.03 -9.48
N SER A 200 -13.52 3.57 -10.33
CA SER A 200 -13.40 4.01 -11.71
C SER A 200 -12.93 2.86 -12.63
N PRO A 201 -13.23 2.91 -13.95
CA PRO A 201 -12.71 1.94 -14.91
C PRO A 201 -11.17 1.86 -14.92
N LEU A 202 -10.47 2.99 -14.86
CA LEU A 202 -9.01 2.99 -14.80
C LEU A 202 -8.49 2.40 -13.49
N ALA A 203 -9.09 2.70 -12.34
CA ALA A 203 -8.73 2.08 -11.07
C ALA A 203 -8.90 0.55 -11.11
N GLY A 204 -10.02 0.04 -11.65
CA GLY A 204 -10.21 -1.40 -11.80
C GLY A 204 -9.21 -2.06 -12.74
N TRP A 205 -8.84 -1.39 -13.84
CA TRP A 205 -7.77 -1.84 -14.71
C TRP A 205 -6.41 -1.90 -13.98
N ARG A 206 -6.05 -0.86 -13.22
CA ARG A 206 -4.79 -0.83 -12.46
C ARG A 206 -4.76 -1.86 -11.33
N VAL A 207 -5.87 -2.08 -10.63
CA VAL A 207 -5.97 -3.17 -9.62
C VAL A 207 -5.79 -4.54 -10.28
N CYS A 208 -6.35 -4.75 -11.47
CA CYS A 208 -6.13 -5.98 -12.24
C CYS A 208 -4.62 -6.21 -12.51
N GLN A 209 -3.89 -5.16 -12.90
CA GLN A 209 -2.44 -5.22 -13.10
C GLN A 209 -1.67 -5.53 -11.81
N VAL A 210 -2.03 -4.92 -10.68
CA VAL A 210 -1.43 -5.22 -9.36
C VAL A 210 -1.61 -6.69 -9.01
N LEU A 211 -2.83 -7.21 -9.16
CA LEU A 211 -3.13 -8.63 -8.88
C LEU A 211 -2.38 -9.58 -9.81
N GLN A 212 -2.21 -9.21 -11.09
CA GLN A 212 -1.38 -9.97 -12.03
C GLN A 212 0.09 -10.00 -11.56
N GLY A 213 0.62 -8.87 -11.08
CA GLY A 213 1.96 -8.79 -10.52
C GLY A 213 2.17 -9.66 -9.27
N LEU A 214 1.10 -10.02 -8.54
CA LEU A 214 1.15 -10.92 -7.38
C LEU A 214 1.20 -12.41 -7.75
N LEU A 215 0.93 -12.80 -9.00
CA LEU A 215 0.90 -14.21 -9.41
C LEU A 215 2.18 -14.99 -9.06
N PRO A 216 3.41 -14.47 -9.21
CA PRO A 216 4.63 -15.22 -8.88
C PRO A 216 4.67 -15.74 -7.45
N VAL A 217 4.01 -15.06 -6.50
CA VAL A 217 4.04 -15.42 -5.07
C VAL A 217 2.74 -16.06 -4.58
N VAL A 218 1.63 -15.94 -5.31
CA VAL A 218 0.27 -16.31 -4.84
C VAL A 218 0.14 -17.79 -4.46
N GLY A 219 0.96 -18.65 -5.05
CA GLY A 219 0.96 -20.08 -4.77
C GLY A 219 1.39 -20.43 -3.35
N GLU A 220 2.16 -19.57 -2.70
CA GLU A 220 2.68 -19.76 -1.34
C GLU A 220 1.87 -18.97 -0.29
N LEU A 221 0.88 -18.19 -0.73
CA LEU A 221 0.09 -17.34 0.15
C LEU A 221 -1.07 -18.10 0.78
N ASN A 222 -1.26 -17.86 2.07
CA ASN A 222 -2.51 -18.18 2.75
C ASN A 222 -3.66 -17.44 2.06
N ARG A 223 -4.68 -18.18 1.60
CA ARG A 223 -5.80 -17.67 0.78
C ARG A 223 -5.40 -17.11 -0.60
N GLY A 224 -4.27 -17.52 -1.17
CA GLY A 224 -3.87 -17.13 -2.53
C GLY A 224 -4.95 -17.40 -3.59
N GLY A 225 -5.76 -18.46 -3.42
CA GLY A 225 -6.90 -18.73 -4.31
C GLY A 225 -7.92 -17.59 -4.39
N ALA A 226 -8.14 -16.84 -3.31
CA ALA A 226 -9.07 -15.71 -3.30
C ALA A 226 -8.51 -14.48 -4.04
N LEU A 227 -7.18 -14.25 -3.98
CA LEU A 227 -6.52 -13.23 -4.82
C LEU A 227 -6.66 -13.56 -6.31
N VAL A 228 -6.42 -14.82 -6.69
CA VAL A 228 -6.62 -15.29 -8.07
C VAL A 228 -8.09 -15.21 -8.48
N GLN A 229 -9.03 -15.37 -7.54
CA GLN A 229 -10.45 -15.21 -7.82
C GLN A 229 -10.78 -13.78 -8.26
N LEU A 230 -10.31 -12.79 -7.48
CA LEU A 230 -10.50 -11.38 -7.79
C LEU A 230 -9.84 -11.02 -9.13
N LEU A 231 -8.62 -11.52 -9.37
CA LEU A 231 -7.94 -11.33 -10.64
C LEU A 231 -8.73 -11.92 -11.82
N ALA A 232 -9.24 -13.15 -11.69
CA ALA A 232 -10.02 -13.79 -12.75
C ALA A 232 -11.33 -13.05 -13.03
N GLN A 233 -11.97 -12.48 -12.01
CA GLN A 233 -13.14 -11.65 -12.17
C GLN A 233 -12.81 -10.38 -12.96
N LEU A 234 -11.85 -9.58 -12.49
CA LEU A 234 -11.47 -8.33 -13.15
C LEU A 234 -10.94 -8.58 -14.57
N ALA A 235 -10.07 -9.58 -14.77
CA ALA A 235 -9.58 -9.94 -16.10
C ALA A 235 -10.72 -10.33 -17.05
N GLY A 236 -11.78 -10.99 -16.56
CA GLY A 236 -12.98 -11.27 -17.33
C GLY A 236 -13.80 -10.03 -17.69
N GLU A 237 -13.98 -9.11 -16.74
CA GLU A 237 -14.70 -7.84 -16.93
C GLU A 237 -13.97 -6.90 -17.91
N TYR A 238 -12.65 -6.88 -17.85
CA TYR A 238 -11.77 -6.09 -18.72
C TYR A 238 -11.35 -6.82 -20.00
N GLY A 239 -11.74 -8.09 -20.19
CA GLY A 239 -11.40 -8.88 -21.37
C GLY A 239 -9.90 -9.12 -21.58
N VAL A 240 -9.14 -9.18 -20.48
CA VAL A 240 -7.68 -9.37 -20.47
C VAL A 240 -7.34 -10.85 -20.35
N SER A 241 -6.43 -11.33 -21.19
CA SER A 241 -5.80 -12.63 -20.98
C SER A 241 -4.56 -12.48 -20.12
N VAL A 242 -4.43 -13.34 -19.12
CA VAL A 242 -3.33 -13.30 -18.16
C VAL A 242 -2.48 -14.56 -18.30
N GLU A 243 -1.19 -14.37 -18.57
CA GLU A 243 -0.24 -15.47 -18.61
C GLU A 243 0.01 -16.02 -17.20
N ILE A 244 -0.13 -17.35 -17.05
CA ILE A 244 0.11 -18.03 -15.78
C ILE A 244 1.62 -18.35 -15.65
N PRO A 245 2.31 -17.82 -14.63
CA PRO A 245 3.72 -18.12 -14.40
C PRO A 245 3.99 -19.63 -14.26
N GLU A 246 5.15 -20.08 -14.74
CA GLU A 246 5.57 -21.49 -14.69
C GLU A 246 5.48 -22.10 -13.29
N VAL A 247 5.84 -21.33 -12.26
CA VAL A 247 5.78 -21.72 -10.84
C VAL A 247 4.37 -22.12 -10.38
N LEU A 248 3.32 -21.59 -11.02
CA LEU A 248 1.92 -21.90 -10.70
C LEU A 248 1.34 -23.06 -11.50
N ARG A 249 1.98 -23.51 -12.61
CA ARG A 249 1.44 -24.60 -13.44
C ARG A 249 1.20 -25.90 -12.66
N PRO A 250 2.09 -26.34 -11.75
CA PRO A 250 1.81 -27.51 -10.91
C PRO A 250 0.57 -27.32 -10.01
N LYS A 251 0.31 -26.08 -9.56
CA LYS A 251 -0.79 -25.73 -8.65
C LYS A 251 -2.16 -25.63 -9.35
N MET A 252 -2.21 -25.75 -10.68
CA MET A 252 -3.46 -25.83 -11.45
C MET A 252 -4.14 -27.20 -11.37
N LYS A 253 -3.40 -28.24 -10.93
CA LYS A 253 -3.91 -29.60 -10.79
C LYS A 253 -4.72 -29.74 -9.50
N GLY A 254 -5.77 -30.58 -9.55
CA GLY A 254 -6.60 -30.89 -8.39
C GLY A 254 -7.82 -29.98 -8.22
N SER A 255 -8.40 -30.01 -7.01
CA SER A 255 -9.73 -29.46 -6.71
C SER A 255 -9.72 -28.26 -5.77
N THR A 256 -8.54 -27.73 -5.41
CA THR A 256 -8.41 -26.56 -4.53
C THR A 256 -9.02 -25.31 -5.16
N VAL A 257 -9.39 -24.32 -4.34
CA VAL A 257 -9.89 -23.01 -4.81
C VAL A 257 -8.86 -22.36 -5.73
N LEU A 258 -7.58 -22.38 -5.35
CA LEU A 258 -6.49 -21.86 -6.17
C LEU A 258 -6.41 -22.57 -7.52
N ALA A 259 -6.45 -23.90 -7.55
CA ALA A 259 -6.38 -24.68 -8.80
C ALA A 259 -7.57 -24.39 -9.73
N LYS A 260 -8.77 -24.22 -9.17
CA LYS A 260 -9.97 -23.86 -9.95
C LYS A 260 -9.86 -22.46 -10.54
N ASN A 261 -9.44 -21.48 -9.72
CA ASN A 261 -9.36 -20.08 -10.15
C ASN A 261 -8.22 -19.85 -11.14
N LEU A 262 -7.07 -20.53 -11.00
CA LEU A 262 -6.00 -20.48 -12.01
C LEU A 262 -6.45 -21.06 -13.36
N ARG A 263 -7.25 -22.14 -13.34
CA ARG A 263 -7.82 -22.69 -14.58
C ARG A 263 -8.82 -21.75 -15.21
N ALA A 264 -9.69 -21.13 -14.41
CA ALA A 264 -10.63 -20.12 -14.89
C ALA A 264 -9.89 -18.93 -15.53
N LEU A 265 -8.87 -18.39 -14.84
CA LEU A 265 -8.02 -17.32 -15.33
C LEU A 265 -7.33 -17.70 -16.66
N SER A 266 -6.75 -18.91 -16.74
CA SER A 266 -6.08 -19.39 -17.97
C SER A 266 -7.00 -19.63 -19.15
N ALA A 267 -8.30 -19.80 -18.91
CA ALA A 267 -9.29 -20.02 -19.96
C ALA A 267 -9.83 -18.71 -20.55
N LEU A 268 -9.51 -17.56 -19.95
CA LEU A 268 -9.90 -16.26 -20.46
C LEU A 268 -9.18 -15.97 -21.78
N SER A 269 -9.97 -15.66 -22.80
CA SER A 269 -9.48 -15.20 -24.09
C SER A 269 -9.62 -13.68 -24.18
N PRO A 270 -8.67 -12.98 -24.82
CA PRO A 270 -8.78 -11.54 -24.99
C PRO A 270 -10.07 -11.17 -25.72
N CYS A 271 -10.80 -10.18 -25.22
CA CYS A 271 -11.95 -9.61 -25.90
C CYS A 271 -12.05 -8.11 -25.64
N SER A 272 -12.62 -7.37 -26.60
CA SER A 272 -12.89 -5.95 -26.39
C SER A 272 -14.08 -5.80 -25.45
N THR A 273 -13.89 -5.12 -24.33
CA THR A 273 -14.96 -4.76 -23.40
C THR A 273 -15.12 -3.25 -23.30
N GLU A 274 -16.32 -2.82 -22.94
CA GLU A 274 -16.63 -1.41 -22.74
C GLU A 274 -15.81 -0.83 -21.57
N LEU A 275 -15.61 -1.59 -20.49
CA LEU A 275 -14.79 -1.18 -19.35
C LEU A 275 -13.32 -0.96 -19.75
N ALA A 276 -12.75 -1.85 -20.58
CA ALA A 276 -11.39 -1.68 -21.07
C ALA A 276 -11.25 -0.43 -21.96
N ARG A 277 -12.25 -0.15 -22.81
CA ARG A 277 -12.30 1.07 -23.62
C ARG A 277 -12.35 2.32 -22.74
N GLN A 278 -13.22 2.34 -21.73
CA GLN A 278 -13.32 3.46 -20.79
C GLN A 278 -12.03 3.69 -20.02
N ALA A 279 -11.37 2.63 -19.53
CA ALA A 279 -10.09 2.73 -18.85
C ALA A 279 -9.00 3.30 -19.78
N GLN A 280 -8.98 2.88 -21.04
CA GLN A 280 -8.04 3.41 -22.04
C GLN A 280 -8.31 4.89 -22.35
N GLU A 281 -9.57 5.30 -22.46
CA GLU A 281 -9.96 6.70 -22.70
C GLU A 281 -9.57 7.59 -21.53
N GLN A 282 -9.79 7.12 -20.29
CA GLN A 282 -9.32 7.82 -19.10
C GLN A 282 -7.80 7.96 -19.08
N ALA A 283 -7.06 6.89 -19.39
CA ALA A 283 -5.61 6.93 -19.44
C ALA A 283 -5.08 7.94 -20.48
N LEU A 284 -5.70 8.00 -21.67
CA LEU A 284 -5.33 8.94 -22.72
C LEU A 284 -5.61 10.39 -22.33
N ALA A 285 -6.74 10.66 -21.67
CA ALA A 285 -7.09 12.00 -21.20
C ALA A 285 -6.05 12.56 -20.22
N ILE A 286 -5.48 11.70 -19.37
CA ILE A 286 -4.41 12.09 -18.42
C ILE A 286 -3.14 12.48 -19.18
N SER A 287 -2.75 11.70 -20.19
CA SER A 287 -1.55 12.00 -20.99
C SER A 287 -1.67 13.27 -21.85
N ASP A 288 -2.89 13.71 -22.18
CA ASP A 288 -3.14 14.94 -22.94
C ASP A 288 -3.12 16.21 -22.04
N GLU A 289 -3.17 16.06 -20.71
CA GLU A 289 -3.13 17.16 -19.74
C GLU A 289 -1.69 17.54 -19.27
N GLU A 290 -0.68 16.76 -19.64
CA GLU A 290 0.76 17.01 -19.37
C GLU A 290 1.45 17.86 -20.45
#